data_AF-A0A8J4SCZ8-F1
#
_entry.id   AF-A0A8J4SCZ8-F1
#
_cell.length_a   1.000
_cell.length_b   1.000
_cell.length_c   1.000
_cell.angle_alpha   90.00
_cell.angle_beta   90.00
_cell.angle_gamma   90.00
#
_symmetry.space_group_name_H-M   'P 1'
#
loop_
_entity.id
_entity.type
_entity.pdbx_description
1 polymer ?
#
loop_
_entity_poly.entity_id
_entity_poly.type
_entity_poly.pdbx_seq_one_letter_code
_entity_poly.pdbx_strand_id
1 'polypeptide(L)'
;MLPTVVPRIQQKVLEQQIVANSPRLAALISHPAGPFTIHFWAPTFKWAISLANVADMKGNPENISVIQQVAVAGSGLIWSRYSTVITPKNWNLFAVNFFMAGTGIVQLYRKYSHNQLVAIEPDAALAMGNFIANSAFFFLTVAMLPFIVPRLQQKVLEHQLVSNSPKLVALLSHPAGPFTVHFWAPTFKWAISIANLADMRHSAEHISVTQQTAVTATGVIWSRYSMVITPKNWNLFAVNVFMAGTGIAQFYRKFQYDRNEKAQTLTSKTSTL
;
A
#
# COMPACT_ATOMS: atom_id res chain seq x y z
N MET A 1 -13.60 -14.42 -8.85
CA MET A 1 -14.83 -14.91 -8.20
C MET A 1 -16.01 -14.56 -9.09
N LEU A 2 -16.79 -15.55 -9.51
CA LEU A 2 -18.04 -15.34 -10.27
C LEU A 2 -18.94 -14.34 -9.51
N PRO A 3 -19.47 -13.28 -10.16
CA PRO A 3 -20.26 -12.22 -9.51
C PRO A 3 -21.47 -12.71 -8.69
N THR A 4 -21.85 -13.97 -8.85
CA THR A 4 -23.05 -14.58 -8.27
C THR A 4 -22.78 -15.57 -7.14
N VAL A 5 -21.54 -16.05 -6.96
CA VAL A 5 -21.26 -17.14 -6.00
C VAL A 5 -21.18 -16.63 -4.57
N VAL A 6 -20.39 -15.57 -4.33
CA VAL A 6 -20.18 -15.03 -2.98
C VAL A 6 -21.48 -14.52 -2.35
N PRO A 7 -22.34 -13.76 -3.05
CA PRO A 7 -23.63 -13.33 -2.48
C PRO A 7 -24.54 -14.52 -2.12
N ARG A 8 -24.55 -15.60 -2.92
CA ARG A 8 -25.33 -16.81 -2.63
C ARG A 8 -24.82 -17.53 -1.38
N ILE A 9 -23.50 -17.63 -1.21
CA ILE A 9 -22.92 -18.25 0.00
C ILE A 9 -23.22 -17.37 1.22
N GLN A 10 -23.05 -16.05 1.11
CA GLN A 10 -23.37 -15.11 2.18
C GLN A 10 -24.83 -15.26 2.62
N GLN A 11 -25.77 -15.35 1.67
CA GLN A 11 -27.19 -15.55 1.93
C GLN A 11 -27.46 -16.85 2.69
N LYS A 12 -26.88 -17.97 2.23
CA LYS A 12 -27.01 -19.27 2.93
C LYS A 12 -26.46 -19.22 4.36
N VAL A 13 -25.39 -18.46 4.61
CA VAL A 13 -24.81 -18.30 5.94
C VAL A 13 -25.71 -17.44 6.83
N LEU A 14 -26.34 -16.39 6.30
CA LEU A 14 -27.32 -15.58 7.03
C LEU A 14 -28.55 -16.38 7.44
N GLU A 15 -28.95 -17.36 6.65
CA GLU A 15 -30.10 -18.25 6.90
C GLU A 15 -29.80 -19.33 7.96
N GLN A 16 -28.54 -19.56 8.34
CA GLN A 16 -28.21 -20.51 9.40
C GLN A 16 -28.79 -20.05 10.73
N GLN A 17 -29.44 -20.95 11.47
CA GLN A 17 -30.09 -20.63 12.75
C GLN A 17 -29.18 -19.87 13.73
N ILE A 18 -27.90 -20.25 13.82
CA ILE A 18 -26.92 -19.60 14.71
C ILE A 18 -26.73 -18.11 14.34
N VAL A 19 -26.72 -17.80 13.04
CA VAL A 19 -26.53 -16.43 12.54
C VAL A 19 -27.85 -15.66 12.60
N ALA A 20 -28.95 -16.28 12.17
CA ALA A 20 -30.29 -15.68 12.18
C ALA A 20 -30.75 -15.30 13.60
N ASN A 21 -30.40 -16.11 14.61
CA ASN A 21 -30.76 -15.86 16.01
C ASN A 21 -29.85 -14.84 16.70
N SER A 22 -28.82 -14.31 16.02
CA SER A 22 -27.86 -13.37 16.57
C SER A 22 -27.77 -12.10 15.73
N PRO A 23 -28.40 -10.99 16.15
CA PRO A 23 -28.35 -9.72 15.44
C PRO A 23 -26.92 -9.23 15.17
N ARG A 24 -25.98 -9.52 16.08
CA ARG A 24 -24.56 -9.17 15.94
C ARG A 24 -23.87 -9.97 14.84
N LEU A 25 -24.10 -11.29 14.79
CA LEU A 25 -23.52 -12.14 13.75
C LEU A 25 -24.12 -11.79 12.39
N ALA A 26 -25.44 -11.64 12.30
CA ALA A 26 -26.11 -11.20 11.08
C ALA A 26 -25.55 -9.85 10.58
N ALA A 27 -25.35 -8.88 11.48
CA ALA A 27 -24.74 -7.59 11.14
C ALA A 27 -23.29 -7.74 10.64
N LEU A 28 -22.47 -8.58 11.28
CA LEU A 28 -21.08 -8.82 10.85
C LEU A 28 -21.02 -9.45 9.45
N ILE A 29 -21.86 -10.46 9.20
CA ILE A 29 -21.90 -11.23 7.95
C ILE A 29 -22.40 -10.35 6.80
N SER A 30 -23.40 -9.50 7.05
CA SER A 30 -23.98 -8.58 6.06
C SER A 30 -23.20 -7.26 5.90
N HIS A 31 -22.20 -6.99 6.75
CA HIS A 31 -21.45 -5.74 6.71
C HIS A 31 -20.77 -5.52 5.34
N PRO A 32 -20.81 -4.31 4.76
CA PRO A 32 -20.21 -4.04 3.44
C PRO A 32 -18.68 -4.18 3.42
N ALA A 33 -18.03 -4.05 4.58
CA ALA A 33 -16.62 -4.41 4.80
C ALA A 33 -16.44 -5.70 5.62
N GLY A 34 -17.42 -6.60 5.57
CA GLY A 34 -17.45 -7.88 6.27
C GLY A 34 -16.76 -9.04 5.52
N PRO A 35 -16.73 -10.23 6.12
CA PRO A 35 -15.89 -11.37 5.67
C PRO A 35 -16.25 -11.92 4.28
N PHE A 36 -17.42 -11.59 3.74
CA PHE A 36 -17.83 -11.96 2.38
C PHE A 36 -17.43 -10.93 1.33
N THR A 37 -16.61 -9.92 1.67
CA THR A 37 -16.22 -8.88 0.72
C THR A 37 -14.70 -8.75 0.63
N ILE A 38 -14.24 -8.25 -0.52
CA ILE A 38 -12.82 -7.92 -0.72
C ILE A 38 -12.34 -6.84 0.26
N HIS A 39 -13.26 -6.03 0.78
CA HIS A 39 -12.94 -5.00 1.76
C HIS A 39 -12.47 -5.60 3.09
N PHE A 40 -12.84 -6.82 3.43
CA PHE A 40 -12.27 -7.51 4.58
C PHE A 40 -10.91 -8.14 4.24
N TRP A 41 -10.85 -8.96 3.18
CA TRP A 41 -9.68 -9.79 2.91
C TRP A 41 -8.46 -9.03 2.40
N ALA A 42 -8.64 -8.01 1.54
CA ALA A 42 -7.50 -7.26 1.02
C ALA A 42 -6.68 -6.59 2.14
N PRO A 43 -7.30 -5.94 3.16
CA PRO A 43 -6.59 -5.51 4.36
C PRO A 43 -6.08 -6.65 5.24
N THR A 44 -6.85 -7.73 5.41
CA THR A 44 -6.44 -8.87 6.27
C THR A 44 -5.08 -9.42 5.85
N PHE A 45 -4.82 -9.59 4.55
CA PHE A 45 -3.52 -10.07 4.08
C PHE A 45 -2.36 -9.10 4.36
N LYS A 46 -2.62 -7.80 4.54
CA LYS A 46 -1.58 -6.83 4.89
C LYS A 46 -1.03 -7.02 6.31
N TRP A 47 -1.79 -7.69 7.20
CA TRP A 47 -1.31 -7.96 8.56
C TRP A 47 -0.05 -8.83 8.58
N ALA A 48 0.18 -9.67 7.57
CA ALA A 48 1.41 -10.44 7.46
C ALA A 48 2.66 -9.54 7.46
N ILE A 49 2.59 -8.39 6.79
CA ILE A 49 3.69 -7.40 6.74
C ILE A 49 3.85 -6.74 8.11
N SER A 50 2.76 -6.33 8.75
CA SER A 50 2.82 -5.72 10.08
C SER A 50 3.40 -6.67 11.13
N LEU A 51 3.05 -7.96 11.07
CA LEU A 51 3.60 -8.98 11.96
C LEU A 51 5.09 -9.22 11.70
N ALA A 52 5.52 -9.25 10.44
CA ALA A 52 6.95 -9.32 10.09
C ALA A 52 7.71 -8.12 10.65
N ASN A 53 7.20 -6.90 10.46
CA ASN A 53 7.83 -5.69 11.00
C ASN A 53 7.95 -5.70 12.53
N VAL A 54 6.96 -6.26 13.23
CA VAL A 54 7.02 -6.44 14.69
C VAL A 54 8.07 -7.49 15.08
N ALA A 55 8.18 -8.59 14.33
CA ALA A 55 9.22 -9.58 14.57
C ALA A 55 10.63 -8.99 14.40
N ASP A 56 10.83 -8.13 13.40
CA ASP A 56 12.09 -7.44 13.13
C ASP A 56 12.50 -6.45 14.24
N MET A 57 11.59 -6.06 15.14
CA MET A 57 11.91 -5.23 16.30
C MET A 57 12.87 -5.91 17.29
N LYS A 58 13.10 -7.22 17.17
CA LYS A 58 14.11 -7.91 18.00
C LYS A 58 15.54 -7.72 17.48
N GLY A 59 15.70 -7.21 16.25
CA GLY A 59 17.01 -7.00 15.63
C GLY A 59 17.80 -5.82 16.22
N ASN A 60 19.10 -5.79 15.93
CA ASN A 60 20.01 -4.71 16.33
C ASN A 60 19.53 -3.35 15.75
N PRO A 61 19.35 -2.30 16.58
CA PRO A 61 18.98 -0.96 16.14
C PRO A 61 19.87 -0.36 15.05
N GLU A 62 21.12 -0.79 14.91
CA GLU A 62 22.04 -0.28 13.90
C GLU A 62 21.54 -0.49 12.46
N ASN A 63 20.89 -1.63 12.22
CA ASN A 63 20.39 -2.02 10.89
C ASN A 63 19.09 -1.32 10.51
N ILE A 64 18.52 -0.48 11.39
CA ILE A 64 17.28 0.23 11.10
C ILE A 64 17.56 1.37 10.11
N SER A 65 16.97 1.26 8.92
CA SER A 65 16.98 2.34 7.92
C SER A 65 15.98 3.44 8.30
N VAL A 66 16.52 4.60 8.69
CA VAL A 66 15.73 5.79 9.04
C VAL A 66 14.76 6.17 7.93
N ILE A 67 15.23 6.26 6.69
CA ILE A 67 14.42 6.70 5.55
C ILE A 67 13.25 5.74 5.31
N GLN A 68 13.51 4.43 5.38
CA GLN A 68 12.44 3.43 5.23
C GLN A 68 11.41 3.55 6.36
N GLN A 69 11.84 3.73 7.62
CA GLN A 69 10.91 3.83 8.74
C GLN A 69 10.09 5.13 8.73
N VAL A 70 10.66 6.26 8.28
CA VAL A 70 9.89 7.50 8.03
C VAL A 70 8.85 7.28 6.94
N ALA A 71 9.22 6.63 5.84
CA ALA A 71 8.30 6.32 4.75
C ALA A 71 7.17 5.37 5.20
N VAL A 72 7.48 4.34 5.99
CA VAL A 72 6.51 3.42 6.60
C VAL A 72 5.56 4.18 7.54
N ALA A 73 6.10 5.02 8.41
CA ALA A 73 5.34 5.79 9.39
C ALA A 73 4.32 6.71 8.71
N GLY A 74 4.76 7.61 7.83
CA GLY A 74 3.83 8.53 7.18
C GLY A 74 2.91 7.85 6.17
N SER A 75 3.35 6.76 5.52
CA SER A 75 2.45 5.99 4.62
C SER A 75 1.32 5.38 5.43
N GLY A 76 1.62 4.85 6.62
CA GLY A 76 0.62 4.32 7.53
C GLY A 76 -0.41 5.37 7.93
N LEU A 77 0.01 6.60 8.21
CA LEU A 77 -0.90 7.71 8.54
C LEU A 77 -1.79 8.11 7.36
N ILE A 78 -1.21 8.25 6.16
CA ILE A 78 -1.96 8.60 4.93
C ILE A 78 -3.01 7.54 4.63
N TRP A 79 -2.63 6.26 4.67
CA TRP A 79 -3.54 5.15 4.41
C TRP A 79 -4.59 4.94 5.52
N SER A 80 -4.26 5.30 6.77
CA SER A 80 -5.24 5.37 7.85
C SER A 80 -6.32 6.39 7.54
N ARG A 81 -5.97 7.61 7.11
CA ARG A 81 -6.96 8.61 6.68
C ARG A 81 -7.75 8.13 5.47
N TYR A 82 -7.08 7.59 4.46
CA TYR A 82 -7.72 7.06 3.26
C TYR A 82 -8.84 6.05 3.61
N SER A 83 -8.58 5.14 4.53
CA SER A 83 -9.52 4.08 4.92
C SER A 83 -10.83 4.56 5.58
N THR A 84 -10.85 5.77 6.15
CA THR A 84 -12.02 6.34 6.82
C THR A 84 -12.83 7.28 5.95
N VAL A 85 -12.30 7.67 4.78
CA VAL A 85 -12.98 8.54 3.81
C VAL A 85 -13.48 7.80 2.57
N ILE A 86 -13.01 6.57 2.33
CA ILE A 86 -13.62 5.68 1.34
C ILE A 86 -14.95 5.13 1.84
N THR A 87 -15.82 4.76 0.91
CA THR A 87 -17.07 4.04 1.16
C THR A 87 -17.00 2.64 0.53
N PRO A 88 -17.29 1.56 1.28
CA PRO A 88 -17.55 1.54 2.71
C PRO A 88 -16.30 1.91 3.53
N LYS A 89 -16.51 2.56 4.68
CA LYS A 89 -15.43 2.83 5.65
C LYS A 89 -14.82 1.51 6.09
N ASN A 90 -13.49 1.45 6.14
CA ASN A 90 -12.79 0.20 6.33
C ASN A 90 -11.87 0.24 7.56
N TRP A 91 -12.41 -0.19 8.70
CA TRP A 91 -11.68 -0.19 9.97
C TRP A 91 -10.56 -1.22 10.06
N ASN A 92 -10.64 -2.33 9.33
CA ASN A 92 -9.52 -3.28 9.22
C ASN A 92 -8.34 -2.63 8.48
N LEU A 93 -8.62 -1.95 7.36
CA LEU A 93 -7.63 -1.18 6.64
C LEU A 93 -7.08 -0.01 7.47
N PHE A 94 -7.92 0.67 8.24
CA PHE A 94 -7.46 1.67 9.20
C PHE A 94 -6.46 1.06 10.18
N ALA A 95 -6.86 0.00 10.88
CA ALA A 95 -6.06 -0.63 11.92
C ALA A 95 -4.69 -1.07 11.41
N VAL A 96 -4.64 -1.83 10.31
CA VAL A 96 -3.35 -2.35 9.81
C VAL A 96 -2.37 -1.23 9.44
N ASN A 97 -2.84 -0.13 8.84
CA ASN A 97 -1.98 0.99 8.48
C ASN A 97 -1.62 1.87 9.69
N PHE A 98 -2.52 1.99 10.68
CA PHE A 98 -2.25 2.70 11.93
C PHE A 98 -1.19 1.98 12.75
N PHE A 99 -1.31 0.65 12.88
CA PHE A 99 -0.27 -0.18 13.50
C PHE A 99 1.05 -0.11 12.74
N MET A 100 1.03 -0.17 11.40
CA MET A 100 2.22 0.01 10.59
C MET A 100 2.89 1.36 10.88
N ALA A 101 2.12 2.44 11.02
CA ALA A 101 2.65 3.74 11.39
C ALA A 101 3.33 3.71 12.76
N GLY A 102 2.64 3.14 13.76
CA GLY A 102 3.17 2.97 15.11
C GLY A 102 4.46 2.16 15.15
N THR A 103 4.52 1.05 14.40
CA THR A 103 5.75 0.23 14.32
C THR A 103 6.93 1.00 13.73
N GLY A 104 6.70 1.82 12.69
CA GLY A 104 7.75 2.66 12.11
C GLY A 104 8.25 3.73 13.08
N ILE A 105 7.34 4.36 13.84
CA ILE A 105 7.69 5.35 14.87
C ILE A 105 8.50 4.70 15.99
N VAL A 106 8.12 3.50 16.45
CA VAL A 106 8.88 2.76 17.46
C VAL A 106 10.29 2.43 16.97
N GLN A 107 10.45 1.98 15.72
CA GLN A 107 11.77 1.70 15.16
C GLN A 107 12.63 2.97 15.02
N LEU A 108 12.04 4.11 14.66
CA LEU A 108 12.73 5.41 14.65
C LEU A 108 13.18 5.81 16.06
N TYR A 109 12.33 5.64 17.06
CA TYR A 109 12.69 5.90 18.45
C TYR A 109 13.84 5.00 18.91
N ARG A 110 13.79 3.69 18.61
CA ARG A 110 14.89 2.75 18.90
C ARG A 110 16.21 3.19 18.27
N LYS A 111 16.20 3.61 17.00
CA LYS A 111 17.40 4.11 16.30
C LYS A 111 17.91 5.41 16.94
N TYR A 112 17.01 6.33 17.26
CA TYR A 112 17.37 7.58 17.93
C TYR A 112 18.01 7.34 19.30
N SER A 113 17.40 6.52 20.14
CA SER A 113 17.94 6.16 21.46
C SER A 113 19.29 5.45 21.36
N HIS A 114 19.48 4.57 20.37
CA HIS A 114 20.78 3.94 20.11
C HIS A 114 21.85 4.95 19.70
N ASN A 115 21.54 5.83 18.74
CA ASN A 115 22.47 6.87 18.28
C ASN A 115 22.77 7.94 19.35
N GLN A 116 21.87 8.15 20.32
CA GLN A 116 22.14 9.03 21.48
C GLN A 116 23.14 8.41 22.47
N LEU A 117 23.17 7.08 22.56
CA LEU A 117 24.15 6.34 23.38
C LEU A 117 25.52 6.23 22.68
N VAL A 118 25.55 6.35 21.35
CA VAL A 118 26.74 6.31 20.49
C VAL A 118 26.95 7.69 19.87
N ALA A 119 27.52 8.64 20.64
CA ALA A 119 27.88 10.03 20.28
C ALA A 119 27.42 10.56 18.89
N ILE A 120 26.52 11.55 18.90
CA ILE A 120 25.88 12.15 17.71
C ILE A 120 26.91 12.80 16.75
N GLU A 121 26.99 12.34 15.50
CA GLU A 121 27.43 13.19 14.39
C GLU A 121 26.31 14.21 14.07
N PRO A 122 26.58 15.53 14.09
CA PRO A 122 25.61 16.61 13.85
C PRO A 122 24.82 16.50 12.53
N ASP A 123 25.37 15.74 11.59
CA ASP A 123 25.01 15.69 10.18
C ASP A 123 23.75 14.86 9.95
N ALA A 124 23.52 13.84 10.80
CA ALA A 124 22.37 12.94 10.69
C ALA A 124 21.04 13.59 11.12
N ALA A 125 21.08 14.45 12.14
CA ALA A 125 19.91 15.20 12.60
C ALA A 125 19.51 16.29 11.59
N LEU A 126 20.49 16.94 10.96
CA LEU A 126 20.28 17.90 9.88
C LEU A 126 19.79 17.21 8.60
N ALA A 127 20.34 16.05 8.23
CA ALA A 127 19.87 15.26 7.09
C ALA A 127 18.45 14.70 7.31
N MET A 128 18.11 14.28 8.54
CA MET A 128 16.75 13.91 8.93
C MET A 128 15.81 15.13 8.89
N GLY A 129 16.21 16.27 9.46
CA GLY A 129 15.43 17.50 9.45
C GLY A 129 15.19 18.02 8.03
N ASN A 130 16.21 17.99 7.18
CA ASN A 130 16.14 18.36 5.77
C ASN A 130 15.38 17.32 4.93
N PHE A 131 15.42 16.02 5.25
CA PHE A 131 14.58 15.04 4.57
C PHE A 131 13.13 15.13 5.04
N ILE A 132 12.85 15.37 6.32
CA ILE A 132 11.48 15.60 6.82
C ILE A 132 10.93 16.90 6.22
N ALA A 133 11.71 17.97 6.19
CA ALA A 133 11.30 19.25 5.61
C ALA A 133 11.24 19.22 4.06
N ASN A 134 12.16 18.54 3.37
CA ASN A 134 12.21 18.52 1.90
C ASN A 134 11.57 17.28 1.27
N SER A 135 11.19 16.27 2.06
CA SER A 135 10.27 15.25 1.58
C SER A 135 8.92 15.94 1.47
N ALA A 136 8.46 16.08 0.24
CA ALA A 136 7.08 16.46 -0.09
C ALA A 136 6.04 15.74 0.80
N PHE A 137 6.39 14.60 1.39
CA PHE A 137 5.66 13.84 2.39
C PHE A 137 5.18 14.62 3.63
N PHE A 138 6.04 15.38 4.32
CA PHE A 138 5.62 16.10 5.54
C PHE A 138 4.68 17.27 5.21
N PHE A 139 5.07 18.09 4.24
CA PHE A 139 4.25 19.21 3.75
C PHE A 139 2.91 18.75 3.16
N LEU A 140 2.87 17.58 2.53
CA LEU A 140 1.62 17.04 1.99
C LEU A 140 0.75 16.35 3.05
N THR A 141 1.33 15.80 4.12
CA THR A 141 0.53 15.33 5.29
C THR A 141 -0.14 16.47 6.05
N VAL A 142 0.50 17.64 6.14
CA VAL A 142 -0.11 18.89 6.65
C VAL A 142 -1.15 19.42 5.66
N ALA A 143 -0.86 19.37 4.35
CA ALA A 143 -1.81 19.67 3.28
C ALA A 143 -2.84 18.55 3.01
N MET A 144 -3.05 17.64 3.97
CA MET A 144 -4.15 16.67 4.01
C MET A 144 -5.00 16.84 5.27
N LEU A 145 -4.71 17.86 6.08
CA LEU A 145 -5.49 18.17 7.26
C LEU A 145 -6.91 18.58 6.83
N PRO A 146 -7.96 18.00 7.47
CA PRO A 146 -9.35 18.17 7.06
C PRO A 146 -9.82 19.62 7.01
N PHE A 147 -9.07 20.55 7.59
CA PHE A 147 -9.41 21.97 7.68
C PHE A 147 -8.68 22.87 6.68
N ILE A 148 -7.49 22.47 6.19
CA ILE A 148 -6.67 23.30 5.30
C ILE A 148 -7.04 23.05 3.84
N VAL A 149 -7.18 21.78 3.47
CA VAL A 149 -7.37 21.38 2.08
C VAL A 149 -8.66 21.88 1.45
N PRO A 150 -9.83 21.79 2.12
CA PRO A 150 -11.07 22.29 1.51
C PRO A 150 -11.01 23.80 1.24
N ARG A 151 -10.37 24.56 2.14
CA ARG A 151 -10.19 26.02 1.98
C ARG A 151 -9.24 26.35 0.84
N LEU A 152 -8.14 25.60 0.72
CA LEU A 152 -7.20 25.77 -0.39
C LEU A 152 -7.86 25.40 -1.73
N GLN A 153 -8.55 24.26 -1.77
CA GLN A 153 -9.30 23.82 -2.96
C GLN A 153 -10.30 24.87 -3.40
N GLN A 154 -11.07 25.43 -2.45
CA GLN A 154 -12.03 26.50 -2.75
C GLN A 154 -11.35 27.73 -3.35
N LYS A 155 -10.28 28.24 -2.72
CA LYS A 155 -9.52 29.39 -3.26
C LYS A 155 -8.97 29.14 -4.66
N VAL A 156 -8.50 27.92 -4.94
CA VAL A 156 -7.99 27.56 -6.27
C VAL A 156 -9.12 27.46 -7.29
N LEU A 157 -10.28 26.92 -6.93
CA LEU A 157 -11.44 26.84 -7.80
C LEU A 157 -12.03 28.22 -8.14
N GLU A 158 -11.92 29.18 -7.22
CA GLU A 158 -12.37 30.57 -7.41
C GLU A 158 -11.43 31.40 -8.29
N HIS A 159 -10.18 30.96 -8.50
CA HIS A 159 -9.20 31.68 -9.31
C HIS A 159 -9.66 31.77 -10.78
N GLN A 160 -9.58 32.95 -11.39
CA GLN A 160 -10.11 33.22 -12.74
C GLN A 160 -9.63 32.22 -13.82
N LEU A 161 -8.36 31.81 -13.77
CA LEU A 161 -7.81 30.82 -14.71
C LEU A 161 -8.48 29.44 -14.60
N VAL A 162 -8.91 29.06 -13.39
CA VAL A 162 -9.54 27.77 -13.12
C VAL A 162 -11.02 27.84 -13.43
N SER A 163 -11.72 28.87 -12.92
CA SER A 163 -13.17 29.03 -13.12
C SER A 163 -13.56 29.19 -14.59
N ASN A 164 -12.68 29.78 -15.42
CA ASN A 164 -12.88 29.90 -16.86
C ASN A 164 -12.69 28.58 -17.65
N SER A 165 -12.23 27.51 -17.00
CA SER A 165 -11.99 26.21 -17.65
C SER A 165 -12.82 25.10 -16.98
N PRO A 166 -13.92 24.67 -17.62
CA PRO A 166 -14.75 23.58 -17.11
C PRO A 166 -13.94 22.29 -16.84
N LYS A 167 -12.89 22.03 -17.64
CA LYS A 167 -11.99 20.88 -17.45
C LYS A 167 -11.16 20.99 -16.17
N LEU A 168 -10.62 22.18 -15.88
CA LEU A 168 -9.84 22.40 -14.65
C LEU A 168 -10.75 22.32 -13.42
N VAL A 169 -11.93 22.94 -13.47
CA VAL A 169 -12.93 22.81 -12.41
C VAL A 169 -13.28 21.34 -12.17
N ALA A 170 -13.59 20.58 -13.21
CA ALA A 170 -13.93 19.16 -13.09
C ALA A 170 -12.77 18.33 -12.50
N LEU A 171 -11.53 18.57 -12.92
CA LEU A 171 -10.36 17.87 -12.41
C LEU A 171 -10.09 18.19 -10.92
N LEU A 172 -10.13 19.47 -10.56
CA LEU A 172 -9.78 19.95 -9.22
C LEU A 172 -10.89 19.71 -8.20
N SER A 173 -12.16 19.64 -8.64
CA SER A 173 -13.30 19.29 -7.78
C SER A 173 -13.57 17.78 -7.70
N HIS A 174 -12.88 16.96 -8.50
CA HIS A 174 -13.12 15.51 -8.54
C HIS A 174 -12.95 14.87 -7.14
N PRO A 175 -13.84 13.94 -6.71
CA PRO A 175 -13.78 13.31 -5.38
C PRO A 175 -12.53 12.44 -5.16
N ALA A 176 -11.85 12.05 -6.24
CA ALA A 176 -10.52 11.44 -6.21
C ALA A 176 -9.44 12.32 -6.88
N GLY A 177 -9.65 13.63 -6.89
CA GLY A 177 -8.78 14.65 -7.49
C GLY A 177 -7.62 15.08 -6.60
N PRO A 178 -6.77 16.00 -7.08
CA PRO A 178 -5.49 16.37 -6.45
C PRO A 178 -5.64 17.05 -5.08
N PHE A 179 -6.83 17.50 -4.69
CA PHE A 179 -7.11 18.00 -3.34
C PHE A 179 -7.63 16.93 -2.38
N THR A 180 -7.42 15.64 -2.69
CA THR A 180 -7.95 14.55 -1.89
C THR A 180 -6.89 13.50 -1.58
N VAL A 181 -7.02 12.86 -0.42
CA VAL A 181 -6.18 11.70 -0.06
C VAL A 181 -6.29 10.56 -1.07
N HIS A 182 -7.39 10.51 -1.82
CA HIS A 182 -7.57 9.50 -2.86
C HIS A 182 -6.62 9.66 -4.04
N PHE A 183 -6.17 10.87 -4.35
CA PHE A 183 -5.15 11.07 -5.38
C PHE A 183 -3.76 10.71 -4.84
N TRP A 184 -3.41 11.25 -3.67
CA TRP A 184 -2.04 11.21 -3.18
C TRP A 184 -1.62 9.90 -2.52
N ALA A 185 -2.52 9.19 -1.82
CA ALA A 185 -2.18 7.90 -1.23
C ALA A 185 -1.69 6.90 -2.30
N PRO A 186 -2.35 6.78 -3.48
CA PRO A 186 -1.79 6.04 -4.61
C PRO A 186 -0.57 6.69 -5.26
N THR A 187 -0.50 8.02 -5.37
CA THR A 187 0.67 8.72 -5.95
C THR A 187 1.97 8.34 -5.23
N PHE A 188 1.97 8.28 -3.90
CA PHE A 188 3.16 7.81 -3.15
C PHE A 188 3.50 6.35 -3.41
N LYS A 189 2.50 5.51 -3.71
CA LYS A 189 2.72 4.10 -4.04
C LYS A 189 3.48 3.91 -5.36
N TRP A 190 3.45 4.91 -6.26
CA TRP A 190 4.25 4.86 -7.49
C TRP A 190 5.74 4.88 -7.24
N ALA A 191 6.24 5.49 -6.16
CA ALA A 191 7.67 5.46 -5.83
C ALA A 191 8.19 4.02 -5.69
N ILE A 192 7.40 3.15 -5.03
CA ILE A 192 7.71 1.72 -4.90
C ILE A 192 7.69 1.02 -6.27
N SER A 193 6.73 1.37 -7.12
CA SER A 193 6.61 0.75 -8.45
C SER A 193 7.76 1.14 -9.38
N ILE A 194 8.21 2.39 -9.30
CA ILE A 194 9.38 2.91 -10.02
C ILE A 194 10.66 2.24 -9.51
N ALA A 195 10.80 2.06 -8.20
CA ALA A 195 11.92 1.34 -7.61
C ALA A 195 11.95 -0.12 -8.10
N ASN A 196 10.82 -0.82 -8.09
CA ASN A 196 10.71 -2.19 -8.63
C ASN A 196 11.03 -2.27 -10.13
N LEU A 197 10.68 -1.23 -10.90
CA LEU A 197 11.01 -1.15 -12.33
C LEU A 197 12.51 -0.99 -12.54
N ALA A 198 13.18 -0.15 -11.74
CA ALA A 198 14.64 -0.02 -11.76
C ALA A 198 15.33 -1.34 -11.36
N ASP A 199 14.76 -2.07 -10.40
CA ASP A 199 15.26 -3.35 -9.90
C ASP A 199 15.23 -4.47 -10.96
N MET A 200 14.44 -4.31 -12.03
CA MET A 200 14.42 -5.26 -13.16
C MET A 200 15.76 -5.37 -13.91
N ARG A 201 16.73 -4.49 -13.62
CA ARG A 201 18.09 -4.56 -14.18
C ARG A 201 18.97 -5.61 -13.49
N HIS A 202 18.61 -6.08 -12.30
CA HIS A 202 19.38 -7.07 -11.56
C HIS A 202 19.22 -8.50 -12.12
N SER A 203 20.19 -9.37 -11.83
CA SER A 203 20.26 -10.75 -12.30
C SER A 203 18.97 -11.52 -11.97
N ALA A 204 18.52 -12.34 -12.93
CA ALA A 204 17.33 -13.17 -12.76
C ALA A 204 17.52 -14.32 -11.76
N GLU A 205 18.75 -14.63 -11.39
CA GLU A 205 19.10 -15.70 -10.46
C GLU A 205 18.48 -15.50 -9.07
N HIS A 206 18.58 -14.29 -8.53
CA HIS A 206 18.15 -13.94 -7.17
C HIS A 206 16.68 -13.53 -7.06
N ILE A 207 15.88 -13.75 -8.12
CA ILE A 207 14.45 -13.46 -8.08
C ILE A 207 13.74 -14.46 -7.17
N SER A 208 13.21 -13.98 -6.05
CA SER A 208 12.38 -14.79 -5.14
C SER A 208 10.98 -15.01 -5.72
N VAL A 209 10.67 -16.26 -6.09
CA VAL A 209 9.35 -16.69 -6.59
C VAL A 209 8.25 -16.40 -5.58
N THR A 210 8.50 -16.63 -4.29
CA THR A 210 7.53 -16.37 -3.21
C THR A 210 7.21 -14.88 -3.09
N GLN A 211 8.24 -14.02 -3.13
CA GLN A 211 8.04 -12.56 -3.07
C GLN A 211 7.28 -12.05 -4.30
N GLN A 212 7.66 -12.50 -5.50
CA GLN A 212 6.95 -12.11 -6.73
C GLN A 212 5.51 -12.64 -6.77
N THR A 213 5.23 -13.78 -6.14
CA THR A 213 3.86 -14.31 -5.96
C THR A 213 3.05 -13.36 -5.09
N ALA A 214 3.60 -12.96 -3.95
CA ALA A 214 2.95 -12.02 -3.04
C ALA A 214 2.70 -10.66 -3.71
N VAL A 215 3.68 -10.12 -4.43
CA VAL A 215 3.57 -8.85 -5.17
C VAL A 215 2.49 -8.95 -6.25
N THR A 216 2.50 -10.00 -7.06
CA THR A 216 1.54 -10.20 -8.15
C THR A 216 0.12 -10.35 -7.60
N ALA A 217 -0.07 -11.22 -6.62
CA ALA A 217 -1.37 -11.45 -5.97
C ALA A 217 -1.90 -10.17 -5.31
N THR A 218 -1.03 -9.42 -4.64
CA THR A 218 -1.37 -8.13 -4.05
C THR A 218 -1.83 -7.15 -5.13
N GLY A 219 -1.09 -7.01 -6.23
CA GLY A 219 -1.48 -6.17 -7.36
C GLY A 219 -2.88 -6.52 -7.87
N VAL A 220 -3.16 -7.80 -8.14
CA VAL A 220 -4.48 -8.25 -8.63
C VAL A 220 -5.61 -7.95 -7.64
N ILE A 221 -5.42 -8.28 -6.36
CA ILE A 221 -6.44 -8.05 -5.31
C ILE A 221 -6.74 -6.55 -5.19
N TRP A 222 -5.69 -5.73 -5.11
CA TRP A 222 -5.85 -4.29 -4.90
C TRP A 222 -6.35 -3.54 -6.14
N SER A 223 -6.11 -4.06 -7.35
CA SER A 223 -6.76 -3.57 -8.58
C SER A 223 -8.27 -3.79 -8.53
N ARG A 224 -8.77 -4.92 -8.01
CA ARG A 224 -10.22 -5.06 -7.85
C ARG A 224 -10.74 -4.16 -6.74
N TYR A 225 -10.03 -4.07 -5.61
CA TYR A 225 -10.41 -3.24 -4.47
C TYR A 225 -10.64 -1.78 -4.89
N SER A 226 -9.74 -1.21 -5.69
CA SER A 226 -9.82 0.19 -6.12
C SER A 226 -11.04 0.54 -6.97
N MET A 227 -11.67 -0.47 -7.59
CA MET A 227 -12.83 -0.31 -8.46
C MET A 227 -14.17 -0.55 -7.74
N VAL A 228 -14.14 -1.10 -6.53
CA VAL A 228 -15.34 -1.37 -5.71
C VAL A 228 -15.48 -0.46 -4.49
N ILE A 229 -14.49 0.38 -4.22
CA ILE A 229 -14.61 1.51 -3.29
C ILE A 229 -15.27 2.70 -3.98
N THR A 230 -15.88 3.57 -3.18
CA THR A 230 -16.42 4.86 -3.60
C THR A 230 -15.67 5.99 -2.88
N PRO A 231 -15.11 6.98 -3.59
CA PRO A 231 -15.06 7.08 -5.06
C PRO A 231 -14.17 6.01 -5.69
N LYS A 232 -14.50 5.59 -6.91
CA LYS A 232 -13.65 4.69 -7.71
C LYS A 232 -12.30 5.38 -7.94
N ASN A 233 -11.21 4.65 -7.69
CA ASN A 233 -9.88 5.23 -7.75
C ASN A 233 -9.05 4.61 -8.88
N TRP A 234 -9.03 5.30 -10.03
CA TRP A 234 -8.27 4.87 -11.21
C TRP A 234 -6.76 4.96 -11.03
N ASN A 235 -6.24 5.91 -10.24
CA ASN A 235 -4.82 5.98 -9.93
C ASN A 235 -4.40 4.75 -9.09
N LEU A 236 -5.19 4.42 -8.07
CA LEU A 236 -4.96 3.20 -7.29
C LEU A 236 -5.11 1.93 -8.13
N PHE A 237 -6.07 1.90 -9.06
CA PHE A 237 -6.19 0.79 -10.00
C PHE A 237 -4.92 0.62 -10.83
N ALA A 238 -4.46 1.70 -11.48
CA ALA A 238 -3.30 1.71 -12.35
C ALA A 238 -2.05 1.21 -11.63
N VAL A 239 -1.69 1.81 -10.48
CA VAL A 239 -0.46 1.41 -9.77
C VAL A 239 -0.46 -0.06 -9.36
N ASN A 240 -1.62 -0.63 -9.02
CA ASN A 240 -1.73 -2.04 -8.67
C ASN A 240 -1.71 -2.98 -9.90
N VAL A 241 -2.24 -2.54 -11.04
CA VAL A 241 -2.09 -3.27 -12.32
C VAL A 241 -0.62 -3.30 -12.73
N PHE A 242 0.07 -2.18 -12.63
CA PHE A 242 1.51 -2.11 -12.89
C PHE A 242 2.31 -3.01 -11.95
N MET A 243 1.99 -3.01 -10.65
CA MET A 243 2.60 -3.91 -9.66
C MET A 243 2.38 -5.40 -10.00
N ALA A 244 1.18 -5.77 -10.45
CA ALA A 244 0.94 -7.14 -10.92
C ALA A 244 1.72 -7.45 -12.20
N GLY A 245 1.76 -6.52 -13.14
CA GLY A 245 2.48 -6.67 -14.41
C GLY A 245 3.98 -6.83 -14.23
N THR A 246 4.61 -6.04 -13.36
CA THR A 246 6.05 -6.17 -13.07
C THR A 246 6.36 -7.49 -12.36
N GLY A 247 5.51 -7.94 -11.44
CA GLY A 247 5.66 -9.27 -10.82
C GLY A 247 5.58 -10.42 -11.82
N ILE A 248 4.64 -10.35 -12.78
CA ILE A 248 4.53 -11.32 -13.89
C ILE A 248 5.76 -11.29 -14.79
N ALA A 249 6.27 -10.10 -15.13
CA ALA A 249 7.49 -9.96 -15.91
C ALA A 249 8.70 -10.61 -15.20
N GLN A 250 8.83 -10.42 -13.89
CA GLN A 250 9.88 -11.06 -13.09
C GLN A 250 9.75 -12.58 -13.05
N PHE A 251 8.52 -13.12 -12.99
CA PHE A 251 8.31 -14.57 -13.14
C PHE A 251 8.78 -15.10 -14.49
N TYR A 252 8.45 -14.41 -15.57
CA TYR A 252 8.89 -14.81 -16.90
C TYR A 252 10.43 -14.83 -16.99
N ARG A 253 11.10 -13.80 -16.45
CA ARG A 253 12.58 -13.75 -16.39
C ARG A 253 13.16 -14.93 -15.62
N LYS A 254 12.63 -15.23 -14.43
CA LYS A 254 13.09 -16.36 -13.60
C LYS A 254 12.87 -17.70 -14.30
N PHE A 255 11.71 -17.90 -14.91
CA PHE A 255 11.41 -19.12 -15.67
C PHE A 255 12.38 -19.34 -16.84
N GLN A 256 12.68 -18.29 -17.60
CA GLN A 256 13.64 -18.38 -18.71
C GLN A 256 15.06 -18.67 -18.21
N TYR A 257 15.48 -18.04 -17.10
CA TYR A 257 16.76 -18.32 -16.47
C TYR A 257 16.88 -19.79 -16.03
N ASP A 258 15.91 -20.29 -15.27
CA ASP A 258 15.92 -21.67 -14.75
C ASP A 258 15.91 -22.72 -15.88
N ARG A 259 15.26 -22.42 -17.00
CA ARG A 259 15.30 -23.29 -18.19
C ARG A 259 16.69 -23.34 -18.83
N ASN A 260 17.33 -22.18 -18.98
CA ASN A 260 18.65 -22.09 -19.60
C ASN A 260 19.73 -22.73 -18.72
N GLU A 261 19.65 -22.54 -17.40
CA GLU A 261 20.55 -23.15 -16.43
C GLU A 261 20.44 -24.69 -16.45
N LYS A 262 19.21 -25.21 -16.49
CA LYS A 262 18.97 -26.66 -16.63
C LYS A 262 19.53 -27.21 -17.94
N ALA A 263 19.34 -26.50 -19.05
CA ALA A 263 19.89 -26.89 -20.34
C ALA A 263 21.43 -26.96 -20.30
N GLN A 264 22.10 -25.94 -19.78
CA GLN A 264 23.57 -25.91 -19.65
C GLN A 264 24.10 -27.04 -18.75
N THR A 265 23.42 -27.32 -17.64
CA THR A 265 23.78 -28.40 -16.72
C THR A 265 23.64 -29.78 -17.35
N LEU A 266 22.67 -29.97 -18.25
CA LEU A 266 22.50 -31.22 -18.98
C LEU A 266 23.62 -31.39 -20.02
N THR A 267 23.91 -30.35 -20.80
CA THR A 267 24.98 -30.39 -21.82
C THR A 267 26.35 -30.65 -21.19
N SER A 268 26.67 -30.02 -20.06
CA SER A 268 27.96 -30.23 -19.38
C SER A 268 28.14 -31.66 -18.89
N LYS A 269 27.08 -32.28 -18.34
CA LYS A 269 27.11 -33.70 -17.92
C LYS A 269 27.32 -34.66 -19.10
N THR A 270 26.75 -34.36 -20.26
CA THR A 270 26.94 -35.18 -21.47
C THR A 270 28.35 -35.06 -22.04
N SER A 271 28.98 -33.88 -21.96
CA SER A 271 30.36 -33.69 -22.45
C SER A 271 31.45 -34.27 -21.56
N THR A 272 31.12 -34.65 -20.32
CA THR A 272 32.06 -35.28 -19.35
C THR A 272 31.97 -36.81 -19.29
N LEU A 273 31.11 -37.43 -20.12
CA LEU A 273 31.00 -38.88 -20.32
C LEU A 273 31.68 -39.27 -21.64
#